data_AF-A0AB33BSQ2-F1
#
_entry.id   AF-A0AB33BSQ2-F1
#
_cell.length_a   1.000
_cell.length_b   1.000
_cell.length_c   1.000
_cell.angle_alpha   90.00
_cell.angle_beta   90.00
_cell.angle_gamma   90.00
#
_symmetry.space_group_name_H-M   'P 1'
#
loop_
_entity.id
_entity.type
_entity.pdbx_description
1 polymer ?
#
loop_
_entity_poly.entity_id
_entity_poly.type
_entity_poly.pdbx_seq_one_letter_code
_entity_poly.pdbx_strand_id
1 'polypeptide(L)'
;MVATPVKTKRLTVQVADLTADITAIRSLDWDRDRFDIEFGLQNGTTYNSYLIRGEKIALVDTSHEKFRQLYFDSLNGLINPQEIDYLIISHTEPDHSGLVKDLLQLAPNITVVGSKVAIQFLENLVHHPFQRQLVKNGDQLDLGNGHILEFVNAPNLHWPDTIFTYDHGSGILFTCDAFGMHYCSDDLYDEQLSAIEPDYRFYYECLMAPNARSVLAAMKRMEPLGNINLVANGHGPVLKHNVTELLTRYRDWSQAQTKAEKTVAVFYISDYGYSDRLCQSIAKGITKTGLAVETLDLKSADPQEVKELASSAVGIVIGTPPVSGINTQEITGNLGTILASVNPKQYLGMFESKGDDDESILPLFNKFREVGLTKAFDPIRSAETPNESLYQRCEEAGTDMGQLLTQEVKVKQRKSLDTDLDKAIGRISGGLYIITTKKGDRSGAMVASWVTQASFDPPGFTVAVAKDRAIESLMQVGDQFILNILEEGNYQTLMKHFLKRFGPGEDRFAGVNTRTANNGSPILADALAYLECEVASRMECADHWIVYNKVTDGRVSKPDSLTAVHHRKVGNYY
;
A
#
# COMPACT_ATOMS: atom_id res chain seq x y z
N MET A 1 -6.76 -33.16 13.96
CA MET A 1 -5.87 -32.18 13.33
C MET A 1 -5.56 -32.68 11.94
N VAL A 2 -6.23 -32.15 10.91
CA VAL A 2 -5.86 -32.42 9.52
C VAL A 2 -4.72 -31.45 9.25
N ALA A 3 -3.52 -31.97 9.05
CA ALA A 3 -2.37 -31.15 8.67
C ALA A 3 -2.69 -30.49 7.33
N THR A 4 -2.83 -29.17 7.33
CA THR A 4 -2.92 -28.38 6.09
C THR A 4 -1.70 -28.72 5.24
N PRO A 5 -1.86 -29.11 3.96
CA PRO A 5 -0.71 -29.42 3.11
C PRO A 5 0.21 -28.20 3.06
N VAL A 6 1.50 -28.39 3.29
CA VAL A 6 2.50 -27.34 3.06
C VAL A 6 2.53 -27.08 1.55
N LYS A 7 1.86 -26.01 1.09
CA LYS A 7 1.95 -25.54 -0.29
C LYS A 7 3.43 -25.29 -0.58
N THR A 8 4.01 -26.05 -1.51
CA THR A 8 5.36 -25.81 -2.00
C THR A 8 5.32 -24.52 -2.82
N LYS A 9 6.05 -23.49 -2.39
CA LYS A 9 6.05 -22.19 -3.07
C LYS A 9 6.64 -22.34 -4.47
N ARG A 10 5.93 -21.83 -5.48
CA ARG A 10 6.39 -21.72 -6.87
C ARG A 10 7.31 -20.52 -6.99
N LEU A 11 8.60 -20.77 -6.80
CA LEU A 11 9.67 -19.80 -6.98
C LEU A 11 10.44 -20.14 -8.26
N THR A 12 10.56 -19.19 -9.18
CA THR A 12 11.37 -19.32 -10.40
C THR A 12 12.26 -18.10 -10.58
N VAL A 13 13.30 -18.20 -11.41
CA VAL A 13 14.10 -17.04 -11.82
C VAL A 13 14.05 -16.93 -13.33
N GLN A 14 13.79 -15.73 -13.82
CA GLN A 14 13.86 -15.38 -15.23
C GLN A 14 15.07 -14.47 -15.45
N VAL A 15 15.91 -14.84 -16.41
CA VAL A 15 17.04 -14.02 -16.86
C VAL A 15 16.75 -13.55 -18.28
N ALA A 16 16.85 -12.24 -18.51
CA ALA A 16 16.59 -11.68 -19.83
C ALA A 16 17.40 -10.40 -20.08
N ASP A 17 17.90 -10.24 -21.29
CA ASP A 17 18.62 -9.05 -21.71
C ASP A 17 17.66 -7.88 -22.00
N LEU A 18 17.89 -6.74 -21.36
CA LEU A 18 17.20 -5.48 -21.66
C LEU A 18 17.87 -4.74 -22.82
N THR A 19 19.19 -4.81 -22.86
CA THR A 19 20.07 -4.35 -23.94
C THR A 19 21.20 -5.37 -24.13
N ALA A 20 22.14 -5.14 -25.05
CA ALA A 20 23.30 -6.01 -25.20
C ALA A 20 24.17 -6.10 -23.92
N ASP A 21 24.17 -5.04 -23.11
CA ASP A 21 25.08 -4.87 -21.97
C ASP A 21 24.36 -4.95 -20.61
N ILE A 22 23.01 -4.92 -20.61
CA ILE A 22 22.19 -4.89 -19.39
C ILE A 22 21.27 -6.11 -19.36
N THR A 23 21.44 -6.96 -18.34
CA THR A 23 20.63 -8.16 -18.11
C THR A 23 19.79 -8.00 -16.84
N ALA A 24 18.50 -8.29 -16.92
CA ALA A 24 17.62 -8.41 -15.76
C ALA A 24 17.66 -9.82 -15.19
N ILE A 25 17.71 -9.94 -13.86
CA ILE A 25 17.54 -11.17 -13.09
C ILE A 25 16.28 -11.01 -12.24
N ARG A 26 15.17 -11.57 -12.71
CA ARG A 26 13.86 -11.45 -12.06
C ARG A 26 13.58 -12.70 -11.23
N SER A 27 13.44 -12.53 -9.92
CA SER A 27 13.08 -13.60 -9.00
C SER A 27 11.56 -13.66 -8.85
N LEU A 28 10.89 -14.57 -9.56
CA LEU A 28 9.44 -14.67 -9.67
C LEU A 28 8.86 -15.48 -8.50
N ASP A 29 8.07 -14.83 -7.65
CA ASP A 29 7.28 -15.48 -6.61
C ASP A 29 5.79 -15.46 -6.98
N TRP A 30 5.35 -16.57 -7.55
CA TRP A 30 3.99 -16.76 -8.06
C TRP A 30 2.94 -16.93 -6.96
N ASP A 31 3.39 -17.30 -5.76
CA ASP A 31 2.52 -17.59 -4.63
C ASP A 31 2.78 -16.61 -3.48
N ARG A 32 3.35 -15.41 -3.78
CA ARG A 32 3.48 -14.35 -2.77
C ARG A 32 2.11 -13.79 -2.46
N ASP A 33 1.45 -14.47 -1.54
CA ASP A 33 0.20 -14.07 -0.93
C ASP A 33 0.54 -13.49 0.46
N ARG A 34 1.48 -12.53 0.55
CA ARG A 34 1.89 -12.01 1.87
C ARG A 34 0.82 -11.10 2.47
N PHE A 35 0.82 -11.07 3.79
CA PHE A 35 -0.08 -10.33 4.68
C PHE A 35 0.12 -8.80 4.63
N ASP A 36 0.95 -8.28 3.73
CA ASP A 36 1.22 -6.86 3.63
C ASP A 36 0.16 -6.21 2.70
N ILE A 37 -0.23 -4.96 2.99
CA ILE A 37 -1.45 -4.34 2.44
C ILE A 37 -1.38 -4.16 0.91
N GLU A 38 -0.18 -4.07 0.37
CA GLU A 38 0.17 -3.91 -1.04
C GLU A 38 0.00 -5.20 -1.87
N PHE A 39 -0.18 -6.37 -1.23
CA PHE A 39 -0.45 -7.66 -1.90
C PHE A 39 -1.94 -8.04 -1.98
N GLY A 40 -2.83 -7.10 -1.68
CA GLY A 40 -4.28 -7.33 -1.61
C GLY A 40 -4.91 -7.98 -2.85
N LEU A 41 -4.31 -7.86 -4.04
CA LEU A 41 -4.79 -8.47 -5.29
C LEU A 41 -4.33 -9.92 -5.50
N GLN A 42 -3.33 -10.39 -4.75
CA GLN A 42 -2.84 -11.78 -4.77
C GLN A 42 -2.34 -12.28 -6.14
N ASN A 43 -1.76 -11.39 -6.95
CA ASN A 43 -1.17 -11.72 -8.25
C ASN A 43 0.33 -12.11 -8.17
N GLY A 44 0.85 -12.42 -6.98
CA GLY A 44 2.27 -12.69 -6.74
C GLY A 44 3.16 -11.45 -6.96
N THR A 45 4.48 -11.64 -7.05
CA THR A 45 5.41 -10.54 -7.36
C THR A 45 6.73 -11.04 -7.98
N THR A 46 7.62 -10.10 -8.28
CA THR A 46 9.00 -10.38 -8.65
C THR A 46 9.95 -9.54 -7.80
N TYR A 47 11.20 -9.97 -7.67
CA TYR A 47 12.32 -9.16 -7.14
C TYR A 47 13.35 -9.05 -8.25
N ASN A 48 13.45 -7.88 -8.84
CA ASN A 48 14.23 -7.64 -10.03
C ASN A 48 15.57 -7.00 -9.64
N SER A 49 16.67 -7.61 -10.04
CA SER A 49 18.00 -7.00 -10.02
C SER A 49 18.55 -6.90 -11.44
N TYR A 50 19.59 -6.08 -11.62
CA TYR A 50 20.10 -5.74 -12.95
C TYR A 50 21.62 -5.75 -13.01
N LEU A 51 22.18 -6.49 -13.97
CA LEU A 51 23.62 -6.57 -14.23
C LEU A 51 23.99 -5.71 -15.44
N ILE A 52 24.85 -4.71 -15.23
CA ILE A 52 25.30 -3.74 -16.23
C ILE A 52 26.77 -4.01 -16.56
N ARG A 53 27.10 -4.21 -17.85
CA ARG A 53 28.44 -4.56 -18.33
C ARG A 53 29.08 -3.44 -19.14
N GLY A 54 29.88 -2.60 -18.47
CA GLY A 54 30.79 -1.65 -19.12
C GLY A 54 32.23 -2.19 -19.20
N GLU A 55 33.21 -1.30 -19.16
CA GLU A 55 34.59 -1.63 -18.80
C GLU A 55 34.68 -2.11 -17.33
N LYS A 56 33.79 -1.58 -16.49
CA LYS A 56 33.50 -2.03 -15.14
C LYS A 56 32.09 -2.59 -15.06
N ILE A 57 31.85 -3.48 -14.11
CA ILE A 57 30.60 -4.22 -13.99
C ILE A 57 29.88 -3.80 -12.73
N ALA A 58 28.60 -3.48 -12.87
CA ALA A 58 27.73 -3.14 -11.74
C ALA A 58 26.54 -4.09 -11.64
N LEU A 59 26.23 -4.50 -10.42
CA LEU A 59 24.94 -5.13 -10.08
C LEU A 59 24.08 -4.10 -9.34
N VAL A 60 22.87 -3.86 -9.81
CA VAL A 60 21.86 -3.01 -9.17
C VAL A 60 20.91 -3.89 -8.37
N ASP A 61 20.88 -3.65 -7.07
CA ASP A 61 20.13 -4.38 -6.04
C ASP A 61 20.39 -5.90 -6.04
N THR A 62 19.74 -6.62 -5.13
CA THR A 62 19.77 -8.08 -5.07
C THR A 62 18.34 -8.62 -5.04
N SER A 63 18.09 -9.71 -4.30
CA SER A 63 16.78 -10.34 -4.22
C SER A 63 16.46 -10.70 -2.78
N HIS A 64 15.25 -11.19 -2.56
CA HIS A 64 14.81 -11.69 -1.27
C HIS A 64 15.54 -12.98 -0.92
N GLU A 65 15.93 -13.13 0.36
CA GLU A 65 16.61 -14.32 0.90
C GLU A 65 16.05 -15.68 0.44
N LYS A 66 14.72 -15.82 0.27
CA LYS A 66 14.10 -17.08 -0.16
C LYS A 66 14.53 -17.54 -1.57
N PHE A 67 15.09 -16.65 -2.38
CA PHE A 67 15.64 -16.95 -3.70
C PHE A 67 17.13 -17.27 -3.68
N ARG A 68 17.80 -17.26 -2.51
CA ARG A 68 19.26 -17.37 -2.39
C ARG A 68 19.89 -18.36 -3.38
N GLN A 69 19.43 -19.62 -3.36
CA GLN A 69 19.98 -20.65 -4.24
C GLN A 69 19.72 -20.33 -5.72
N LEU A 70 18.45 -20.12 -6.11
CA LEU A 70 18.06 -19.86 -7.50
C LEU A 70 18.73 -18.61 -8.07
N TYR A 71 18.87 -17.57 -7.25
CA TYR A 71 19.50 -16.31 -7.60
C TYR A 71 20.98 -16.48 -7.88
N PHE A 72 21.73 -17.11 -6.96
CA PHE A 72 23.16 -17.32 -7.16
C PHE A 72 23.47 -18.34 -8.25
N ASP A 73 22.64 -19.37 -8.45
CA ASP A 73 22.77 -20.27 -9.60
C ASP A 73 22.65 -19.50 -10.92
N SER A 74 21.68 -18.59 -11.00
CA SER A 74 21.48 -17.73 -12.19
C SER A 74 22.62 -16.73 -12.37
N LEU A 75 23.05 -16.06 -11.28
CA LEU A 75 24.15 -15.08 -11.33
C LEU A 75 25.47 -15.74 -11.73
N ASN A 76 25.82 -16.88 -11.15
CA ASN A 76 27.03 -17.64 -11.50
C ASN A 76 27.02 -18.14 -12.95
N GLY A 77 25.84 -18.38 -13.52
CA GLY A 77 25.67 -18.69 -14.94
C GLY A 77 25.93 -17.49 -15.86
N LEU A 78 25.81 -16.26 -15.35
CA LEU A 78 25.98 -15.02 -16.10
C LEU A 78 27.38 -14.40 -15.95
N ILE A 79 27.98 -14.53 -14.77
CA ILE A 79 29.25 -13.89 -14.43
C ILE A 79 29.87 -14.56 -13.18
N ASN A 80 31.20 -14.51 -13.07
CA ASN A 80 31.87 -14.78 -11.80
C ASN A 80 31.63 -13.59 -10.84
N PRO A 81 30.96 -13.75 -9.67
CA PRO A 81 30.64 -12.63 -8.79
C PRO A 81 31.84 -11.78 -8.37
N GLN A 82 33.06 -12.34 -8.36
CA GLN A 82 34.30 -11.61 -8.05
C GLN A 82 34.72 -10.57 -9.11
N GLU A 83 34.13 -10.64 -10.30
CA GLU A 83 34.36 -9.69 -11.40
C GLU A 83 33.43 -8.47 -11.33
N ILE A 84 32.47 -8.46 -10.39
CA ILE A 84 31.57 -7.33 -10.19
C ILE A 84 32.32 -6.25 -9.40
N ASP A 85 32.52 -5.09 -10.01
CA ASP A 85 33.20 -3.94 -9.39
C ASP A 85 32.30 -3.21 -8.41
N TYR A 86 31.01 -3.05 -8.75
CA TYR A 86 30.06 -2.24 -7.99
C TYR A 86 28.77 -2.99 -7.66
N LEU A 87 28.33 -2.85 -6.41
CA LEU A 87 26.97 -3.18 -5.99
C LEU A 87 26.22 -1.89 -5.72
N ILE A 88 25.30 -1.52 -6.60
CA ILE A 88 24.47 -0.33 -6.46
C ILE A 88 23.25 -0.71 -5.62
N ILE A 89 23.05 -0.03 -4.51
CA ILE A 89 21.91 -0.23 -3.61
C ILE A 89 20.98 0.97 -3.76
N SER A 90 19.86 0.75 -4.44
CA SER A 90 18.81 1.75 -4.59
C SER A 90 17.94 1.83 -3.35
N HIS A 91 17.75 0.70 -2.66
CA HIS A 91 16.93 0.59 -1.46
C HIS A 91 17.35 -0.62 -0.61
N THR A 92 17.22 -0.50 0.71
CA THR A 92 17.72 -1.47 1.69
C THR A 92 16.66 -2.38 2.30
N GLU A 93 15.38 -2.27 1.93
CA GLU A 93 14.36 -3.22 2.42
C GLU A 93 14.79 -4.68 2.07
N PRO A 94 14.66 -5.64 3.01
CA PRO A 94 15.26 -6.97 2.87
C PRO A 94 14.82 -7.79 1.66
N ASP A 95 13.77 -7.39 0.97
CA ASP A 95 13.33 -8.10 -0.23
C ASP A 95 14.07 -7.67 -1.51
N HIS A 96 14.83 -6.58 -1.45
CA HIS A 96 15.81 -6.16 -2.47
C HIS A 96 17.26 -6.29 -1.99
N SER A 97 17.50 -6.21 -0.67
CA SER A 97 18.84 -6.24 -0.07
C SER A 97 19.20 -7.58 0.60
N GLY A 98 18.27 -8.55 0.61
CA GLY A 98 18.37 -9.77 1.42
C GLY A 98 19.54 -10.69 1.08
N LEU A 99 20.15 -10.54 -0.10
CA LEU A 99 21.31 -11.33 -0.53
C LEU A 99 22.63 -10.55 -0.57
N VAL A 100 22.63 -9.29 -0.12
CA VAL A 100 23.85 -8.46 -0.11
C VAL A 100 24.96 -9.09 0.72
N LYS A 101 24.63 -9.62 1.90
CA LYS A 101 25.60 -10.30 2.78
C LYS A 101 26.25 -11.50 2.10
N ASP A 102 25.46 -12.32 1.43
CA ASP A 102 25.96 -13.49 0.69
C ASP A 102 26.86 -13.04 -0.47
N LEU A 103 26.49 -11.99 -1.21
CA LEU A 103 27.29 -11.45 -2.30
C LEU A 103 28.64 -10.90 -1.81
N LEU A 104 28.66 -10.16 -0.69
CA LEU A 104 29.90 -9.65 -0.10
C LEU A 104 30.86 -10.76 0.33
N GLN A 105 30.35 -11.95 0.70
CA GLN A 105 31.20 -13.11 1.00
C GLN A 105 31.82 -13.71 -0.27
N LEU A 106 31.08 -13.72 -1.38
CA LEU A 106 31.55 -14.22 -2.66
C LEU A 106 32.51 -13.24 -3.37
N ALA A 107 32.25 -11.94 -3.22
CA ALA A 107 32.95 -10.83 -3.87
C ALA A 107 33.43 -9.79 -2.84
N PRO A 108 34.43 -10.10 -1.99
CA PRO A 108 34.84 -9.24 -0.87
C PRO A 108 35.47 -7.89 -1.28
N ASN A 109 35.85 -7.74 -2.56
CA ASN A 109 36.44 -6.52 -3.10
C ASN A 109 35.43 -5.60 -3.79
N ILE A 110 34.15 -6.00 -3.87
CA ILE A 110 33.11 -5.17 -4.50
C ILE A 110 32.92 -3.86 -3.73
N THR A 111 32.73 -2.76 -4.46
CA THR A 111 32.39 -1.46 -3.85
C THR A 111 30.88 -1.29 -3.81
N VAL A 112 30.33 -1.15 -2.61
CA VAL A 112 28.90 -0.87 -2.42
C VAL A 112 28.63 0.62 -2.62
N VAL A 113 27.78 0.96 -3.57
CA VAL A 113 27.42 2.33 -3.93
C VAL A 113 25.98 2.61 -3.48
N GLY A 114 25.76 3.68 -2.73
CA GLY A 114 24.42 4.02 -2.25
C GLY A 114 24.34 5.36 -1.55
N SER A 115 23.12 5.78 -1.22
CA SER A 115 22.91 6.99 -0.43
C SER A 115 23.54 6.86 0.95
N LYS A 116 23.80 8.00 1.62
CA LYS A 116 24.34 7.98 3.00
C LYS A 116 23.47 7.13 3.93
N VAL A 117 22.14 7.25 3.82
CA VAL A 117 21.18 6.53 4.66
C VAL A 117 21.16 5.04 4.30
N ALA A 118 21.18 4.70 3.01
CA ALA A 118 21.25 3.30 2.55
C ALA A 118 22.47 2.59 3.12
N ILE A 119 23.64 3.21 3.04
CA ILE A 119 24.87 2.61 3.58
C ILE A 119 24.80 2.44 5.11
N GLN A 120 24.23 3.42 5.83
CA GLN A 120 24.04 3.31 7.28
C GLN A 120 23.09 2.16 7.66
N PHE A 121 21.99 1.99 6.92
CA PHE A 121 21.05 0.88 7.14
C PHE A 121 21.71 -0.46 6.83
N LEU A 122 22.41 -0.55 5.70
CA LEU A 122 23.08 -1.77 5.27
C LEU A 122 24.20 -2.23 6.22
N GLU A 123 24.96 -1.30 6.83
CA GLU A 123 25.95 -1.64 7.86
C GLU A 123 25.31 -2.38 9.06
N ASN A 124 24.09 -1.96 9.44
CA ASN A 124 23.32 -2.57 10.51
C ASN A 124 22.67 -3.91 10.09
N LEU A 125 22.42 -4.14 8.81
CA LEU A 125 21.84 -5.40 8.31
C LEU A 125 22.91 -6.48 8.09
N VAL A 126 24.05 -6.10 7.53
CA VAL A 126 25.10 -7.04 7.10
C VAL A 126 26.01 -7.43 8.26
N HIS A 127 26.31 -6.48 9.17
CA HIS A 127 27.28 -6.63 10.27
C HIS A 127 28.67 -7.12 9.81
N HIS A 128 29.10 -6.71 8.61
CA HIS A 128 30.41 -7.00 8.05
C HIS A 128 30.95 -5.74 7.37
N PRO A 129 32.24 -5.38 7.54
CA PRO A 129 32.83 -4.26 6.82
C PRO A 129 32.85 -4.52 5.30
N PHE A 130 32.55 -3.50 4.50
CA PHE A 130 32.64 -3.54 3.05
C PHE A 130 33.18 -2.22 2.48
N GLN A 131 33.75 -2.27 1.27
CA GLN A 131 34.14 -1.04 0.57
C GLN A 131 32.87 -0.28 0.16
N ARG A 132 32.87 1.04 0.32
CA ARG A 132 31.68 1.86 0.06
C ARG A 132 31.98 3.15 -0.68
N GLN A 133 31.03 3.56 -1.50
CA GLN A 133 30.99 4.87 -2.16
C GLN A 133 29.64 5.53 -1.86
N LEU A 134 29.69 6.67 -1.17
CA LEU A 134 28.49 7.47 -0.90
C LEU A 134 28.16 8.32 -2.12
N VAL A 135 26.90 8.29 -2.54
CA VAL A 135 26.40 9.11 -3.65
C VAL A 135 25.25 10.01 -3.21
N LYS A 136 25.12 11.14 -3.90
CA LYS A 136 24.08 12.16 -3.74
C LYS A 136 23.44 12.46 -5.09
N ASN A 137 22.40 13.29 -5.07
CA ASN A 137 21.73 13.73 -6.29
C ASN A 137 22.71 14.37 -7.29
N GLY A 138 22.75 13.86 -8.52
CA GLY A 138 23.59 14.35 -9.60
C GLY A 138 25.04 13.84 -9.58
N ASP A 139 25.43 13.05 -8.57
CA ASP A 139 26.72 12.35 -8.62
C ASP A 139 26.69 11.34 -9.77
N GLN A 140 27.86 11.06 -10.34
CA GLN A 140 28.01 10.15 -11.48
C GLN A 140 29.04 9.05 -11.20
N LEU A 141 28.80 7.87 -11.76
CA LEU A 141 29.70 6.73 -11.78
C LEU A 141 29.86 6.23 -13.22
N ASP A 142 31.07 6.37 -13.75
CA ASP A 142 31.40 5.89 -15.09
C ASP A 142 31.84 4.41 -15.04
N LEU A 143 31.08 3.56 -15.72
CA LEU A 143 31.39 2.15 -15.90
C LEU A 143 32.14 1.88 -17.21
N GLY A 144 32.39 2.89 -18.05
CA GLY A 144 32.95 2.73 -19.38
C GLY A 144 31.92 2.27 -20.42
N ASN A 145 32.32 2.19 -21.69
CA ASN A 145 31.46 1.86 -22.83
C ASN A 145 30.21 2.75 -22.97
N GLY A 146 30.24 3.98 -22.45
CA GLY A 146 29.13 4.92 -22.48
C GLY A 146 28.13 4.77 -21.33
N HIS A 147 28.32 3.81 -20.43
CA HIS A 147 27.50 3.64 -19.23
C HIS A 147 27.93 4.63 -18.13
N ILE A 148 27.33 5.82 -18.16
CA ILE A 148 27.50 6.85 -17.13
C ILE A 148 26.25 6.83 -16.25
N LEU A 149 26.40 6.33 -15.03
CA LEU A 149 25.31 6.23 -14.08
C LEU A 149 25.17 7.53 -13.29
N GLU A 150 24.02 8.18 -13.37
CA GLU A 150 23.69 9.38 -12.59
C GLU A 150 22.66 9.06 -11.50
N PHE A 151 22.94 9.49 -10.27
CA PHE A 151 22.08 9.17 -9.12
C PHE A 151 21.05 10.26 -8.84
N VAL A 152 19.78 9.89 -8.65
CA VAL A 152 18.68 10.83 -8.33
C VAL A 152 18.13 10.54 -6.95
N ASN A 153 18.26 11.51 -6.05
CA ASN A 153 17.82 11.34 -4.68
C ASN A 153 16.28 11.32 -4.59
N ALA A 154 15.73 10.28 -3.99
CA ALA A 154 14.31 9.97 -3.96
C ALA A 154 13.83 9.52 -2.56
N PRO A 155 14.18 10.23 -1.48
CA PRO A 155 13.94 9.76 -0.12
C PRO A 155 12.44 9.66 0.19
N ASN A 156 12.10 8.74 1.08
CA ASN A 156 10.74 8.42 1.52
C ASN A 156 9.86 7.85 0.38
N LEU A 157 10.45 7.14 -0.58
CA LEU A 157 9.76 6.44 -1.68
C LEU A 157 10.07 4.92 -1.71
N HIS A 158 9.67 4.13 -0.70
CA HIS A 158 8.88 4.54 0.48
C HIS A 158 9.73 4.70 1.75
N TRP A 159 10.96 4.21 1.76
CA TRP A 159 11.90 4.44 2.87
C TRP A 159 12.85 5.62 2.63
N PRO A 160 13.45 6.18 3.70
CA PRO A 160 14.33 7.35 3.64
C PRO A 160 15.61 7.18 2.82
N ASP A 161 16.05 5.94 2.58
CA ASP A 161 17.31 5.61 1.92
C ASP A 161 17.25 5.61 0.39
N THR A 162 16.05 5.62 -0.17
CA THR A 162 15.78 5.42 -1.60
C THR A 162 16.54 6.38 -2.50
N ILE A 163 17.24 5.82 -3.50
CA ILE A 163 17.95 6.57 -4.55
C ILE A 163 17.79 5.86 -5.90
N PHE A 164 17.42 6.61 -6.94
CA PHE A 164 17.33 6.08 -8.30
C PHE A 164 18.68 6.19 -9.01
N THR A 165 18.89 5.33 -10.00
CA THR A 165 20.09 5.36 -10.85
C THR A 165 19.68 5.46 -12.30
N TYR A 166 20.17 6.44 -13.05
CA TYR A 166 19.91 6.60 -14.48
C TYR A 166 21.17 6.31 -15.27
N ASP A 167 21.09 5.39 -16.22
CA ASP A 167 22.19 5.12 -17.14
C ASP A 167 22.03 5.94 -18.43
N HIS A 168 22.91 6.94 -18.61
CA HIS A 168 22.91 7.80 -19.80
C HIS A 168 23.16 7.03 -21.10
N GLY A 169 23.89 5.90 -21.05
CA GLY A 169 24.21 5.12 -22.24
C GLY A 169 23.00 4.39 -22.83
N SER A 170 22.13 3.87 -21.97
CA SER A 170 20.94 3.10 -22.36
C SER A 170 19.62 3.89 -22.26
N GLY A 171 19.60 4.98 -21.49
CA GLY A 171 18.38 5.70 -21.14
C GLY A 171 17.47 4.93 -20.19
N ILE A 172 18.03 4.01 -19.40
CA ILE A 172 17.31 3.19 -18.41
C ILE A 172 17.37 3.84 -17.03
N LEU A 173 16.24 3.90 -16.35
CA LEU A 173 16.13 4.36 -14.96
C LEU A 173 15.86 3.17 -14.03
N PHE A 174 16.75 2.91 -13.08
CA PHE A 174 16.61 1.90 -12.04
C PHE A 174 15.99 2.54 -10.79
N THR A 175 14.83 2.04 -10.36
CA THR A 175 13.99 2.74 -9.38
C THR A 175 13.60 1.92 -8.16
N CYS A 176 13.98 0.64 -8.12
CA CYS A 176 13.56 -0.30 -7.07
C CYS A 176 12.03 -0.20 -6.88
N ASP A 177 11.53 0.11 -5.69
CA ASP A 177 10.09 0.17 -5.42
C ASP A 177 9.32 1.19 -6.25
N ALA A 178 9.90 2.35 -6.56
CA ALA A 178 9.16 3.37 -7.29
C ALA A 178 8.81 2.90 -8.70
N PHE A 179 7.56 3.15 -9.11
CA PHE A 179 6.97 2.67 -10.36
C PHE A 179 6.90 1.13 -10.48
N GLY A 180 7.01 0.42 -9.35
CA GLY A 180 6.78 -1.02 -9.27
C GLY A 180 5.31 -1.44 -9.19
N MET A 181 5.08 -2.74 -9.17
CA MET A 181 3.80 -3.37 -8.89
C MET A 181 3.98 -4.82 -8.44
N HIS A 182 3.08 -5.31 -7.58
CA HIS A 182 3.06 -6.73 -7.25
C HIS A 182 2.23 -7.52 -8.25
N TYR A 183 2.89 -7.91 -9.34
CA TYR A 183 2.30 -8.72 -10.40
C TYR A 183 3.35 -9.71 -10.93
N CYS A 184 3.13 -11.00 -10.74
CA CYS A 184 4.02 -12.05 -11.24
C CYS A 184 3.56 -12.49 -12.64
N SER A 185 4.45 -12.37 -13.62
CA SER A 185 4.20 -12.84 -14.99
C SER A 185 5.50 -13.30 -15.64
N ASP A 186 5.37 -14.21 -16.60
CA ASP A 186 6.45 -14.57 -17.51
C ASP A 186 6.79 -13.42 -18.48
N ASP A 187 5.87 -12.47 -18.68
CA ASP A 187 6.16 -11.28 -19.49
C ASP A 187 7.25 -10.43 -18.83
N LEU A 188 8.31 -10.14 -19.61
CA LEU A 188 9.41 -9.28 -19.17
C LEU A 188 8.96 -7.83 -19.01
N TYR A 189 8.13 -7.37 -19.95
CA TYR A 189 7.69 -5.98 -20.05
C TYR A 189 6.19 -5.83 -19.79
N ASP A 190 5.75 -4.57 -19.72
CA ASP A 190 4.37 -4.13 -19.57
C ASP A 190 3.51 -4.33 -20.85
N GLU A 191 3.43 -5.56 -21.34
CA GLU A 191 2.77 -5.93 -22.60
C GLU A 191 1.27 -5.59 -22.64
N GLN A 192 0.54 -5.86 -21.55
CA GLN A 192 -0.91 -5.67 -21.45
C GLN A 192 -1.27 -4.69 -20.33
N LEU A 193 -1.34 -3.39 -20.66
CA LEU A 193 -1.62 -2.33 -19.68
C LEU A 193 -2.88 -2.60 -18.83
N SER A 194 -3.97 -3.08 -19.44
CA SER A 194 -5.22 -3.36 -18.72
C SER A 194 -5.11 -4.49 -17.69
N ALA A 195 -4.16 -5.41 -17.87
CA ALA A 195 -3.94 -6.51 -16.93
C ALA A 195 -3.18 -6.05 -15.68
N ILE A 196 -2.21 -5.14 -15.85
CA ILE A 196 -1.31 -4.68 -14.79
C ILE A 196 -1.78 -3.40 -14.09
N GLU A 197 -2.68 -2.64 -14.72
CA GLU A 197 -3.18 -1.35 -14.21
C GLU A 197 -3.74 -1.42 -12.78
N PRO A 198 -4.56 -2.43 -12.41
CA PRO A 198 -5.05 -2.57 -11.05
C PRO A 198 -3.92 -2.69 -10.02
N ASP A 199 -2.92 -3.54 -10.27
CA ASP A 199 -1.78 -3.77 -9.39
C ASP A 199 -0.86 -2.55 -9.31
N TYR A 200 -0.61 -1.88 -10.44
CA TYR A 200 0.19 -0.65 -10.47
C TYR A 200 -0.46 0.48 -9.66
N ARG A 201 -1.78 0.67 -9.81
CA ARG A 201 -2.51 1.66 -9.03
C ARG A 201 -2.53 1.31 -7.55
N PHE A 202 -2.84 0.05 -7.23
CA PHE A 202 -2.94 -0.40 -5.85
C PHE A 202 -1.59 -0.30 -5.11
N TYR A 203 -0.50 -0.64 -5.80
CA TYR A 203 0.87 -0.48 -5.31
C TYR A 203 1.18 0.99 -4.99
N TYR A 204 0.86 1.92 -5.90
CA TYR A 204 0.98 3.35 -5.65
C TYR A 204 0.18 3.80 -4.42
N GLU A 205 -1.09 3.39 -4.31
CA GLU A 205 -1.97 3.80 -3.21
C GLU A 205 -1.46 3.33 -1.84
N CYS A 206 -0.80 2.17 -1.79
CA CYS A 206 -0.26 1.61 -0.56
C CYS A 206 1.08 2.25 -0.18
N LEU A 207 2.02 2.36 -1.12
CA LEU A 207 3.42 2.67 -0.80
C LEU A 207 3.82 4.12 -1.10
N MET A 208 3.21 4.74 -2.11
CA MET A 208 3.67 6.02 -2.66
C MET A 208 2.74 7.19 -2.33
N ALA A 209 1.43 6.95 -2.28
CA ALA A 209 0.44 7.96 -1.93
C ALA A 209 0.69 8.64 -0.56
N PRO A 210 1.13 7.90 0.49
CA PRO A 210 1.47 8.51 1.78
C PRO A 210 2.63 9.51 1.77
N ASN A 211 3.38 9.62 0.68
CA ASN A 211 4.45 10.59 0.49
C ASN A 211 4.39 11.22 -0.92
N ALA A 212 3.18 11.52 -1.40
CA ALA A 212 2.94 12.08 -2.73
C ALA A 212 3.78 13.34 -3.06
N ARG A 213 4.12 14.17 -2.06
CA ARG A 213 5.04 15.32 -2.25
C ARG A 213 6.46 14.87 -2.60
N SER A 214 6.97 13.82 -1.95
CA SER A 214 8.26 13.21 -2.27
C SER A 214 8.28 12.63 -3.68
N VAL A 215 7.17 12.03 -4.13
CA VAL A 215 7.03 11.52 -5.52
C VAL A 215 7.22 12.68 -6.49
N LEU A 216 6.48 13.78 -6.32
CA LEU A 216 6.59 14.95 -7.19
C LEU A 216 7.99 15.58 -7.14
N ALA A 217 8.63 15.60 -5.96
CA ALA A 217 9.99 16.10 -5.82
C ALA A 217 11.02 15.23 -6.56
N ALA A 218 10.92 13.90 -6.47
CA ALA A 218 11.76 12.97 -7.21
C ALA A 218 11.53 13.10 -8.72
N MET A 219 10.27 13.14 -9.17
CA MET A 219 9.93 13.34 -10.59
C MET A 219 10.47 14.66 -11.13
N LYS A 220 10.46 15.74 -10.34
CA LYS A 220 11.08 17.01 -10.72
C LYS A 220 12.60 16.89 -10.88
N ARG A 221 13.27 16.13 -10.01
CA ARG A 221 14.72 15.87 -10.11
C ARG A 221 15.08 14.97 -11.31
N MET A 222 14.12 14.20 -11.81
CA MET A 222 14.28 13.39 -13.02
C MET A 222 14.20 14.21 -14.32
N GLU A 223 13.60 15.41 -14.29
CA GLU A 223 13.42 16.25 -15.50
C GLU A 223 14.73 16.54 -16.27
N PRO A 224 15.88 16.83 -15.63
CA PRO A 224 17.15 17.08 -16.32
C PRO A 224 17.76 15.84 -16.99
N LEU A 225 17.33 14.62 -16.65
CA LEU A 225 17.88 13.38 -17.21
C LEU A 225 17.54 13.19 -18.70
N GLY A 226 16.52 13.90 -19.19
CA GLY A 226 16.05 13.79 -20.57
C GLY A 226 15.05 12.64 -20.75
N ASN A 227 15.20 11.89 -21.85
CA ASN A 227 14.23 10.86 -22.21
C ASN A 227 14.51 9.53 -21.50
N ILE A 228 13.61 9.14 -20.60
CA ILE A 228 13.64 7.81 -19.97
C ILE A 228 12.97 6.83 -20.92
N ASN A 229 13.74 5.90 -21.49
CA ASN A 229 13.27 4.91 -22.46
C ASN A 229 12.60 3.71 -21.78
N LEU A 230 13.05 3.38 -20.58
CA LEU A 230 12.65 2.19 -19.83
C LEU A 230 12.86 2.45 -18.33
N VAL A 231 11.93 1.97 -17.51
CA VAL A 231 12.04 1.98 -16.04
C VAL A 231 12.24 0.55 -15.55
N ALA A 232 13.41 0.31 -14.96
CA ALA A 232 13.86 -0.94 -14.36
C ALA A 232 13.51 -0.93 -12.86
N ASN A 233 12.25 -1.24 -12.56
CA ASN A 233 11.63 -1.33 -11.24
C ASN A 233 11.97 -2.65 -10.53
N GLY A 234 11.91 -2.67 -9.20
CA GLY A 234 12.20 -3.82 -8.35
C GLY A 234 11.10 -4.90 -8.34
N HIS A 235 9.85 -4.53 -8.65
CA HIS A 235 8.70 -5.44 -8.60
C HIS A 235 7.81 -5.37 -9.83
N GLY A 236 7.50 -6.54 -10.41
CA GLY A 236 6.60 -6.69 -11.55
C GLY A 236 7.33 -6.75 -12.89
N PRO A 237 6.59 -6.64 -14.01
CA PRO A 237 7.19 -6.42 -15.32
C PRO A 237 7.95 -5.08 -15.38
N VAL A 238 8.99 -5.05 -16.20
CA VAL A 238 9.80 -3.84 -16.49
C VAL A 238 8.99 -2.89 -17.37
N LEU A 239 9.01 -1.58 -17.09
CA LEU A 239 8.21 -0.63 -17.87
C LEU A 239 8.96 -0.21 -19.13
N LYS A 240 8.41 -0.51 -20.31
CA LYS A 240 8.99 -0.19 -21.62
C LYS A 240 7.97 0.38 -22.59
N HIS A 241 6.79 -0.22 -22.68
CA HIS A 241 5.78 0.13 -23.67
C HIS A 241 4.92 1.32 -23.22
N ASN A 242 4.71 1.49 -21.92
CA ASN A 242 3.79 2.48 -21.35
C ASN A 242 4.49 3.44 -20.37
N VAL A 243 5.81 3.63 -20.46
CA VAL A 243 6.60 4.48 -19.54
C VAL A 243 5.97 5.87 -19.37
N THR A 244 5.68 6.57 -20.47
CA THR A 244 5.09 7.91 -20.40
C THR A 244 3.73 7.93 -19.70
N GLU A 245 2.86 6.98 -20.02
CA GLU A 245 1.52 6.86 -19.43
C GLU A 245 1.61 6.57 -17.93
N LEU A 246 2.40 5.56 -17.54
CA LEU A 246 2.52 5.10 -16.16
C LEU A 246 3.22 6.14 -15.25
N LEU A 247 4.21 6.88 -15.77
CA LEU A 247 4.80 8.01 -15.04
C LEU A 247 3.82 9.18 -14.93
N THR A 248 3.03 9.47 -15.97
CA THR A 248 2.01 10.54 -15.94
C THR A 248 0.94 10.23 -14.89
N ARG A 249 0.49 8.98 -14.81
CA ARG A 249 -0.43 8.51 -13.75
C ARG A 249 0.12 8.77 -12.35
N TYR A 250 1.36 8.37 -12.07
CA TYR A 250 2.02 8.66 -10.78
C TYR A 250 2.02 10.16 -10.46
N ARG A 251 2.31 11.01 -11.45
CA ARG A 251 2.27 12.47 -11.31
C ARG A 251 0.87 12.96 -10.97
N ASP A 252 -0.13 12.56 -11.74
CA ASP A 252 -1.52 13.03 -11.59
C ASP A 252 -2.12 12.58 -10.26
N TRP A 253 -1.89 11.33 -9.88
CA TRP A 253 -2.31 10.79 -8.59
C TRP A 253 -1.66 11.54 -7.43
N SER A 254 -0.36 11.84 -7.54
CA SER A 254 0.36 12.59 -6.51
C SER A 254 -0.09 14.05 -6.44
N GLN A 255 -0.35 14.69 -7.57
CA GLN A 255 -0.93 16.03 -7.61
C GLN A 255 -2.33 16.06 -6.99
N ALA A 256 -3.15 15.02 -7.19
CA ALA A 256 -4.46 14.93 -6.56
C ALA A 256 -4.35 14.84 -5.02
N GLN A 257 -3.40 14.04 -4.51
CA GLN A 257 -3.15 13.93 -3.06
C GLN A 257 -2.64 15.24 -2.44
N THR A 258 -1.71 15.93 -3.11
CA THR A 258 -1.11 17.17 -2.58
C THR A 258 -2.04 18.38 -2.56
N LYS A 259 -3.19 18.34 -3.26
CA LYS A 259 -4.22 19.38 -3.21
C LYS A 259 -5.05 19.35 -1.93
N ALA A 260 -4.95 18.31 -1.10
CA ALA A 260 -5.72 18.22 0.13
C ALA A 260 -5.35 19.35 1.11
N GLU A 261 -6.35 20.05 1.64
CA GLU A 261 -6.15 21.18 2.57
C GLU A 261 -5.60 20.75 3.93
N LYS A 262 -5.75 19.47 4.28
CA LYS A 262 -5.41 18.90 5.58
C LYS A 262 -4.44 17.74 5.39
N THR A 263 -3.39 17.72 6.19
CA THR A 263 -2.37 16.66 6.22
C THR A 263 -2.38 15.94 7.57
N VAL A 264 -2.23 14.62 7.55
CA VAL A 264 -1.96 13.80 8.75
C VAL A 264 -0.50 13.35 8.72
N ALA A 265 0.22 13.57 9.82
CA ALA A 265 1.58 13.08 9.99
C ALA A 265 1.55 11.67 10.60
N VAL A 266 2.25 10.73 9.99
CA VAL A 266 2.37 9.36 10.50
C VAL A 266 3.85 9.05 10.74
N PHE A 267 4.22 8.98 12.01
CA PHE A 267 5.60 8.73 12.43
C PHE A 267 5.79 7.24 12.73
N TYR A 268 6.82 6.64 12.13
CA TYR A 268 7.16 5.22 12.26
C TYR A 268 8.67 5.05 12.46
N ILE A 269 9.12 3.81 12.60
CA ILE A 269 10.54 3.47 12.76
C ILE A 269 10.88 2.35 11.79
N SER A 270 11.74 2.64 10.81
CA SER A 270 12.16 1.62 9.83
C SER A 270 12.98 0.52 10.51
N ASP A 271 12.82 -0.73 10.02
CA ASP A 271 13.57 -1.89 10.50
C ASP A 271 13.40 -2.12 12.02
N TYR A 272 12.21 -1.83 12.56
CA TYR A 272 11.86 -2.08 13.95
C TYR A 272 10.49 -2.73 14.09
N GLY A 273 10.49 -4.02 14.44
CA GLY A 273 9.27 -4.82 14.53
C GLY A 273 8.53 -4.84 13.19
N TYR A 274 7.29 -4.36 13.21
CA TYR A 274 6.39 -4.22 12.06
C TYR A 274 5.91 -2.76 11.89
N SER A 275 6.69 -1.80 12.40
CA SER A 275 6.29 -0.40 12.50
C SER A 275 5.92 0.22 11.15
N ASP A 276 6.76 -0.04 10.14
CA ASP A 276 6.61 0.33 8.74
C ASP A 276 5.28 -0.15 8.13
N ARG A 277 4.96 -1.44 8.28
CA ARG A 277 3.77 -2.05 7.66
C ARG A 277 2.47 -1.63 8.33
N LEU A 278 2.50 -1.50 9.66
CA LEU A 278 1.37 -1.01 10.43
C LEU A 278 1.12 0.48 10.13
N CYS A 279 2.19 1.27 10.01
CA CYS A 279 2.16 2.65 9.54
C CYS A 279 1.49 2.76 8.16
N GLN A 280 1.96 2.00 7.18
CA GLN A 280 1.40 1.98 5.81
C GLN A 280 -0.10 1.63 5.82
N SER A 281 -0.50 0.67 6.64
CA SER A 281 -1.92 0.29 6.76
C SER A 281 -2.79 1.43 7.28
N ILE A 282 -2.35 2.14 8.32
CA ILE A 282 -3.04 3.33 8.85
C ILE A 282 -3.04 4.45 7.80
N ALA A 283 -1.90 4.71 7.17
CA ALA A 283 -1.73 5.74 6.16
C ALA A 283 -2.69 5.53 4.97
N LYS A 284 -2.79 4.31 4.45
CA LYS A 284 -3.77 3.94 3.41
C LYS A 284 -5.21 4.18 3.84
N GLY A 285 -5.54 3.83 5.09
CA GLY A 285 -6.85 4.15 5.68
C GLY A 285 -7.17 5.64 5.66
N ILE A 286 -6.17 6.50 5.89
CA ILE A 286 -6.34 7.96 5.88
C ILE A 286 -6.43 8.50 4.45
N THR A 287 -5.53 8.09 3.54
CA THR A 287 -5.46 8.63 2.16
C THR A 287 -6.74 8.38 1.37
N LYS A 288 -7.40 7.23 1.56
CA LYS A 288 -8.68 6.94 0.88
C LYS A 288 -9.84 7.85 1.29
N THR A 289 -9.69 8.62 2.37
CA THR A 289 -10.67 9.65 2.79
C THR A 289 -10.49 10.99 2.07
N GLY A 290 -9.45 11.11 1.23
CA GLY A 290 -9.09 12.33 0.50
C GLY A 290 -8.20 13.30 1.29
N LEU A 291 -7.61 12.84 2.41
CA LEU A 291 -6.62 13.60 3.17
C LEU A 291 -5.21 13.29 2.68
N ALA A 292 -4.35 14.31 2.66
CA ALA A 292 -2.93 14.08 2.48
C ALA A 292 -2.37 13.38 3.72
N VAL A 293 -1.42 12.49 3.49
CA VAL A 293 -0.59 11.88 4.52
C VAL A 293 0.87 12.24 4.21
N GLU A 294 1.67 12.39 5.26
CA GLU A 294 3.13 12.34 5.17
C GLU A 294 3.63 11.36 6.21
N THR A 295 4.30 10.30 5.75
CA THR A 295 5.00 9.37 6.66
C THR A 295 6.44 9.81 6.86
N LEU A 296 6.96 9.63 8.07
CA LEU A 296 8.32 10.02 8.42
C LEU A 296 8.94 9.02 9.41
N ASP A 297 10.14 8.54 9.08
CA ASP A 297 10.92 7.62 9.92
C ASP A 297 11.67 8.39 11.01
N LEU A 298 11.32 8.15 12.28
CA LEU A 298 11.95 8.81 13.43
C LEU A 298 13.42 8.42 13.63
N LYS A 299 13.86 7.30 13.04
CA LYS A 299 15.25 6.83 13.11
C LYS A 299 16.21 7.71 12.31
N SER A 300 15.77 8.23 11.16
CA SER A 300 16.64 8.98 10.23
C SER A 300 16.23 10.43 10.01
N ALA A 301 15.04 10.84 10.45
CA ALA A 301 14.52 12.18 10.21
C ALA A 301 15.30 13.29 10.91
N ASP A 302 15.41 14.44 10.24
CA ASP A 302 15.95 15.65 10.82
C ASP A 302 14.94 16.26 11.82
N PRO A 303 15.37 16.72 13.02
CA PRO A 303 14.46 17.29 14.00
C PRO A 303 13.64 18.49 13.51
N GLN A 304 14.18 19.29 12.58
CA GLN A 304 13.45 20.42 12.00
C GLN A 304 12.32 19.93 11.09
N GLU A 305 12.55 18.88 10.30
CA GLU A 305 11.51 18.23 9.49
C GLU A 305 10.40 17.64 10.38
N VAL A 306 10.78 16.94 11.46
CA VAL A 306 9.84 16.41 12.46
C VAL A 306 8.98 17.51 13.06
N LYS A 307 9.60 18.63 13.43
CA LYS A 307 8.91 19.80 13.99
C LYS A 307 7.93 20.42 12.99
N GLU A 308 8.37 20.68 11.76
CA GLU A 308 7.54 21.30 10.72
C GLU A 308 6.31 20.44 10.39
N LEU A 309 6.52 19.13 10.24
CA LEU A 309 5.43 18.19 10.00
C LEU A 309 4.48 18.09 11.21
N ALA A 310 5.02 17.91 12.42
CA ALA A 310 4.22 17.78 13.63
C ALA A 310 3.40 19.05 13.93
N SER A 311 3.93 20.25 13.68
CA SER A 311 3.21 21.50 13.93
C SER A 311 2.13 21.81 12.89
N SER A 312 2.31 21.40 11.63
CA SER A 312 1.40 21.74 10.53
C SER A 312 0.27 20.73 10.33
N ALA A 313 0.46 19.48 10.74
CA ALA A 313 -0.54 18.43 10.57
C ALA A 313 -1.81 18.67 11.41
N VAL A 314 -2.95 18.16 10.96
CA VAL A 314 -4.22 18.19 11.74
C VAL A 314 -4.42 16.92 12.57
N GLY A 315 -3.72 15.84 12.21
CA GLY A 315 -3.69 14.57 12.89
C GLY A 315 -2.26 14.07 13.01
N ILE A 316 -1.97 13.38 14.10
CA ILE A 316 -0.68 12.81 14.45
C ILE A 316 -0.90 11.32 14.73
N VAL A 317 -0.16 10.46 14.05
CA VAL A 317 -0.10 9.03 14.33
C VAL A 317 1.34 8.66 14.68
N ILE A 318 1.53 7.84 15.72
CA ILE A 318 2.87 7.47 16.20
C ILE A 318 2.92 5.96 16.48
N GLY A 319 3.89 5.27 15.88
CA GLY A 319 4.30 3.93 16.27
C GLY A 319 5.16 3.95 17.53
N THR A 320 4.98 3.01 18.44
CA THR A 320 5.78 2.96 19.67
C THR A 320 7.28 2.76 19.38
N PRO A 321 8.17 3.51 20.03
CA PRO A 321 9.60 3.36 19.86
C PRO A 321 10.21 2.21 20.67
N PRO A 322 11.42 1.74 20.33
CA PRO A 322 12.21 0.90 21.23
C PRO A 322 12.62 1.67 22.49
N VAL A 323 12.76 0.95 23.60
CA VAL A 323 13.32 1.47 24.87
C VAL A 323 14.86 1.39 24.89
N SER A 324 15.45 0.49 24.10
CA SER A 324 16.90 0.30 24.01
C SER A 324 17.36 -0.01 22.57
N GLY A 325 18.67 0.16 22.32
CA GLY A 325 19.28 -0.05 21.00
C GLY A 325 20.01 1.17 20.46
N ILE A 326 20.68 0.99 19.32
CA ILE A 326 21.68 1.94 18.79
C ILE A 326 21.08 3.31 18.44
N ASN A 327 19.84 3.36 17.94
CA ASN A 327 19.20 4.61 17.49
C ASN A 327 18.22 5.22 18.51
N THR A 328 18.20 4.71 19.75
CA THR A 328 17.19 5.11 20.75
C THR A 328 17.30 6.58 21.12
N GLN A 329 18.51 7.15 21.13
CA GLN A 329 18.73 8.54 21.48
C GLN A 329 18.11 9.48 20.44
N GLU A 330 18.35 9.21 19.15
CA GLU A 330 17.79 9.94 18.03
C GLU A 330 16.25 9.83 18.00
N ILE A 331 15.73 8.60 18.13
CA ILE A 331 14.28 8.34 18.14
C ILE A 331 13.60 9.06 19.31
N THR A 332 14.17 8.98 20.52
CA THR A 332 13.64 9.66 21.72
C THR A 332 13.70 11.18 21.56
N GLY A 333 14.79 11.71 20.98
CA GLY A 333 14.92 13.12 20.67
C GLY A 333 13.85 13.62 19.69
N ASN A 334 13.61 12.86 18.62
CA ASN A 334 12.57 13.16 17.65
C ASN A 334 11.15 13.05 18.26
N LEU A 335 10.89 12.05 19.10
CA LEU A 335 9.63 11.95 19.85
C LEU A 335 9.41 13.15 20.79
N GLY A 336 10.47 13.60 21.46
CA GLY A 336 10.45 14.83 22.27
C GLY A 336 10.15 16.07 21.42
N THR A 337 10.71 16.15 20.21
CA THR A 337 10.42 17.21 19.25
C THR A 337 8.96 17.21 18.82
N ILE A 338 8.36 16.04 18.56
CA ILE A 338 6.92 15.92 18.28
C ILE A 338 6.13 16.45 19.46
N LEU A 339 6.38 15.95 20.68
CA LEU A 339 5.64 16.34 21.88
C LEU A 339 5.70 17.85 22.15
N ALA A 340 6.82 18.50 21.84
CA ALA A 340 7.00 19.95 21.98
C ALA A 340 6.34 20.77 20.86
N SER A 341 6.06 20.16 19.70
CA SER A 341 5.60 20.86 18.48
C SER A 341 4.09 20.73 18.22
N VAL A 342 3.44 19.75 18.86
CA VAL A 342 2.01 19.51 18.74
C VAL A 342 1.17 20.51 19.54
N ASN A 343 -0.13 20.60 19.23
CA ASN A 343 -1.06 21.53 19.86
C ASN A 343 -2.45 20.91 20.12
N PRO A 344 -3.27 21.48 21.02
CA PRO A 344 -4.55 20.89 21.44
C PRO A 344 -5.64 20.75 20.36
N LYS A 345 -5.48 21.39 19.17
CA LYS A 345 -6.46 21.28 18.07
C LYS A 345 -6.25 20.03 17.23
N GLN A 346 -5.16 19.30 17.46
CA GLN A 346 -4.79 18.12 16.67
C GLN A 346 -5.41 16.84 17.24
N TYR A 347 -5.51 15.84 16.37
CA TYR A 347 -5.97 14.51 16.70
C TYR A 347 -4.82 13.51 16.82
N LEU A 348 -4.95 12.50 17.69
CA LEU A 348 -3.92 11.53 18.00
C LEU A 348 -4.40 10.09 17.74
N GLY A 349 -3.57 9.33 17.05
CA GLY A 349 -3.62 7.87 16.95
C GLY A 349 -2.28 7.26 17.35
N MET A 350 -2.28 6.05 17.89
CA MET A 350 -1.04 5.33 18.21
C MET A 350 -1.19 3.83 17.97
N PHE A 351 -0.09 3.17 17.65
CA PHE A 351 -0.02 1.72 17.48
C PHE A 351 1.28 1.15 18.05
N GLU A 352 1.24 -0.10 18.53
CA GLU A 352 2.43 -0.83 18.96
C GLU A 352 3.19 -1.33 17.72
N SER A 353 4.46 -0.96 17.61
CA SER A 353 5.35 -1.39 16.52
C SER A 353 5.63 -2.89 16.56
N LYS A 354 5.44 -3.53 17.74
CA LYS A 354 5.70 -4.94 17.99
C LYS A 354 7.16 -5.31 17.75
N GLY A 355 8.07 -4.48 18.27
CA GLY A 355 9.47 -4.86 18.43
C GLY A 355 9.69 -5.70 19.69
N ASP A 356 10.94 -6.10 19.92
CA ASP A 356 11.33 -6.91 21.08
C ASP A 356 11.34 -6.13 22.41
N ASP A 357 11.38 -4.79 22.36
CA ASP A 357 11.56 -3.90 23.52
C ASP A 357 10.80 -2.57 23.35
N ASP A 358 9.50 -2.63 23.07
CA ASP A 358 8.65 -1.45 22.84
C ASP A 358 8.41 -0.60 24.11
N GLU A 359 8.45 0.73 23.99
CA GLU A 359 7.93 1.63 25.03
C GLU A 359 6.42 1.37 25.18
N SER A 360 5.95 1.34 26.44
CA SER A 360 4.53 1.10 26.71
C SER A 360 3.65 2.18 26.08
N ILE A 361 2.72 1.73 25.23
CA ILE A 361 1.85 2.62 24.46
C ILE A 361 0.95 3.51 25.32
N LEU A 362 0.43 3.00 26.45
CA LEU A 362 -0.56 3.73 27.26
C LEU A 362 0.04 4.94 28.00
N PRO A 363 1.18 4.83 28.70
CA PRO A 363 1.87 5.99 29.25
C PRO A 363 2.21 7.04 28.19
N LEU A 364 2.74 6.63 27.03
CA LEU A 364 3.10 7.56 25.96
C LEU A 364 1.85 8.25 25.38
N PHE A 365 0.79 7.50 25.13
CA PHE A 365 -0.50 8.04 24.68
C PHE A 365 -1.05 9.09 25.67
N ASN A 366 -0.96 8.81 26.97
CA ASN A 366 -1.41 9.74 28.00
C ASN A 366 -0.58 11.04 28.03
N LYS A 367 0.75 10.98 27.81
CA LYS A 367 1.59 12.19 27.70
C LYS A 367 1.07 13.15 26.62
N PHE A 368 0.73 12.63 25.43
CA PHE A 368 0.16 13.45 24.36
C PHE A 368 -1.25 13.96 24.66
N ARG A 369 -2.05 13.17 25.37
CA ARG A 369 -3.39 13.58 25.83
C ARG A 369 -3.33 14.70 26.86
N GLU A 370 -2.34 14.70 27.75
CA GLU A 370 -2.10 15.75 28.74
C GLU A 370 -1.70 17.09 28.09
N VAL A 371 -1.01 17.06 26.95
CA VAL A 371 -0.75 18.25 26.10
C VAL A 371 -2.01 18.74 25.38
N GLY A 372 -3.09 17.95 25.38
CA GLY A 372 -4.42 18.35 24.93
C GLY A 372 -4.88 17.77 23.59
N LEU A 373 -4.11 16.86 22.98
CA LEU A 373 -4.48 16.25 21.68
C LEU A 373 -5.76 15.42 21.83
N THR A 374 -6.63 15.45 20.82
CA THR A 374 -7.90 14.71 20.81
C THR A 374 -7.71 13.27 20.31
N LYS A 375 -8.19 12.25 21.02
CA LYS A 375 -8.11 10.86 20.54
C LYS A 375 -8.91 10.69 19.24
N ALA A 376 -8.25 10.21 18.18
CA ALA A 376 -8.91 9.83 16.94
C ALA A 376 -9.46 8.40 16.99
N PHE A 377 -8.66 7.46 17.51
CA PHE A 377 -9.00 6.06 17.69
C PHE A 377 -8.28 5.49 18.93
N ASP A 378 -8.76 4.35 19.43
CA ASP A 378 -8.12 3.68 20.57
C ASP A 378 -6.73 3.13 20.21
N PRO A 379 -5.72 3.25 21.09
CA PRO A 379 -4.37 2.75 20.82
C PRO A 379 -4.37 1.30 20.35
N ILE A 380 -3.73 1.05 19.21
CA ILE A 380 -3.71 -0.26 18.58
C ILE A 380 -2.61 -1.10 19.21
N ARG A 381 -3.01 -2.00 20.11
CA ARG A 381 -2.11 -3.00 20.70
C ARG A 381 -2.02 -4.26 19.87
N SER A 382 -0.83 -4.88 19.84
CA SER A 382 -0.55 -6.16 19.19
C SER A 382 0.18 -7.11 20.13
N ALA A 383 -0.50 -8.16 20.58
CA ALA A 383 0.12 -9.18 21.44
C ALA A 383 1.01 -10.16 20.64
N GLU A 384 0.64 -10.41 19.38
CA GLU A 384 1.24 -11.44 18.52
C GLU A 384 1.87 -10.81 17.27
N THR A 385 2.51 -11.64 16.45
CA THR A 385 2.93 -11.25 15.10
C THR A 385 1.72 -10.72 14.32
N PRO A 386 1.82 -9.53 13.68
CA PRO A 386 0.75 -8.99 12.87
C PRO A 386 0.21 -9.97 11.84
N ASN A 387 -1.10 -9.96 11.67
CA ASN A 387 -1.84 -10.74 10.69
C ASN A 387 -2.82 -9.84 9.93
N GLU A 388 -3.50 -10.41 8.94
CA GLU A 388 -4.49 -9.75 8.10
C GLU A 388 -5.55 -8.95 8.88
N SER A 389 -6.03 -9.48 10.00
CA SER A 389 -7.04 -8.81 10.84
C SER A 389 -6.46 -7.56 11.53
N LEU A 390 -5.20 -7.62 11.98
CA LEU A 390 -4.54 -6.45 12.56
C LEU A 390 -4.31 -5.36 11.51
N TYR A 391 -3.85 -5.71 10.30
CA TYR A 391 -3.68 -4.74 9.21
C TYR A 391 -5.02 -4.11 8.80
N GLN A 392 -6.10 -4.91 8.73
CA GLN A 392 -7.44 -4.38 8.50
C GLN A 392 -7.84 -3.39 9.61
N ARG A 393 -7.60 -3.73 10.88
CA ARG A 393 -7.90 -2.84 12.01
C ARG A 393 -7.10 -1.53 11.94
N CYS A 394 -5.84 -1.58 11.53
CA CYS A 394 -5.03 -0.39 11.27
C CYS A 394 -5.62 0.49 10.15
N GLU A 395 -6.00 -0.12 9.03
CA GLU A 395 -6.65 0.58 7.91
C GLU A 395 -8.00 1.20 8.34
N GLU A 396 -8.81 0.47 9.08
CA GLU A 396 -10.08 0.96 9.63
C GLU A 396 -9.88 2.14 10.59
N ALA A 397 -8.86 2.08 11.45
CA ALA A 397 -8.51 3.18 12.36
C ALA A 397 -8.07 4.43 11.61
N GLY A 398 -7.25 4.28 10.57
CA GLY A 398 -6.89 5.37 9.67
C GLY A 398 -8.11 5.98 8.97
N THR A 399 -9.02 5.12 8.50
CA THR A 399 -10.29 5.54 7.88
C THR A 399 -11.14 6.35 8.84
N ASP A 400 -11.28 5.88 10.08
CA ASP A 400 -12.04 6.56 11.12
C ASP A 400 -11.47 7.94 11.46
N MET A 401 -10.14 8.05 11.56
CA MET A 401 -9.46 9.34 11.74
C MET A 401 -9.72 10.26 10.55
N GLY A 402 -9.60 9.75 9.32
CA GLY A 402 -9.82 10.57 8.12
C GLY A 402 -11.27 11.06 7.98
N GLN A 403 -12.25 10.20 8.29
CA GLN A 403 -13.66 10.59 8.34
C GLN A 403 -13.93 11.67 9.39
N LEU A 404 -13.35 11.53 10.59
CA LEU A 404 -13.44 12.52 11.67
C LEU A 404 -12.90 13.89 11.23
N LEU A 405 -11.73 13.90 10.59
CA LEU A 405 -11.05 15.12 10.16
C LEU A 405 -11.71 15.79 8.93
N THR A 406 -12.41 15.03 8.09
CA THR A 406 -13.11 15.53 6.89
C THR A 406 -14.58 15.88 7.14
N GLN A 407 -15.13 15.53 8.30
CA GLN A 407 -16.57 15.65 8.59
C GLN A 407 -17.10 17.08 8.38
N GLU A 408 -16.42 18.10 8.88
CA GLU A 408 -16.87 19.49 8.74
C GLU A 408 -16.90 19.95 7.28
N VAL A 409 -15.92 19.54 6.48
CA VAL A 409 -15.82 19.87 5.05
C VAL A 409 -16.97 19.21 4.29
N LYS A 410 -17.21 17.91 4.54
CA LYS A 410 -18.32 17.16 3.95
C LYS A 410 -19.68 17.77 4.33
N VAL A 411 -19.86 18.19 5.58
CA VAL A 411 -21.10 18.85 6.03
C VAL A 411 -21.31 20.20 5.33
N LYS A 412 -20.25 21.00 5.16
CA LYS A 412 -20.33 22.27 4.42
C LYS A 412 -20.69 22.06 2.95
N GLN A 413 -20.04 21.11 2.27
CA GLN A 413 -20.33 20.77 0.87
C GLN A 413 -21.77 20.26 0.66
N ARG A 414 -22.29 19.44 1.57
CA ARG A 414 -23.70 18.99 1.50
C ARG A 414 -24.70 20.12 1.66
N LYS A 415 -24.37 21.14 2.47
CA LYS A 415 -25.23 22.32 2.68
C LYS A 415 -25.19 23.33 1.54
N SER A 416 -24.20 23.26 0.65
CA SER A 416 -24.11 24.17 -0.51
C SER A 416 -24.87 23.71 -1.74
N LEU A 417 -25.47 22.52 -1.72
CA LEU A 417 -26.33 22.04 -2.80
C LEU A 417 -27.61 22.89 -2.87
N ASP A 418 -28.02 23.22 -4.10
CA ASP A 418 -29.33 23.82 -4.34
C ASP A 418 -30.45 22.90 -3.81
N THR A 419 -31.45 23.50 -3.19
CA THR A 419 -32.50 22.75 -2.47
C THR A 419 -33.38 21.92 -3.41
N ASP A 420 -33.67 22.44 -4.61
CA ASP A 420 -34.52 21.72 -5.56
C ASP A 420 -33.72 20.64 -6.29
N LEU A 421 -32.45 20.89 -6.58
CA LEU A 421 -31.52 19.87 -7.05
C LEU A 421 -31.38 18.71 -6.04
N ASP A 422 -31.18 19.00 -4.75
CA ASP A 422 -31.03 17.98 -3.71
C ASP A 422 -32.29 17.12 -3.59
N LYS A 423 -33.48 17.73 -3.61
CA LYS A 423 -34.76 17.00 -3.62
C LYS A 423 -34.94 16.17 -4.89
N ALA A 424 -34.54 16.68 -6.05
CA ALA A 424 -34.65 15.95 -7.32
C ALA A 424 -33.76 14.70 -7.31
N ILE A 425 -32.50 14.81 -6.86
CA ILE A 425 -31.60 13.66 -6.67
C ILE A 425 -32.19 12.67 -5.66
N GLY A 426 -32.86 13.15 -4.61
CA GLY A 426 -33.58 12.30 -3.65
C GLY A 426 -34.68 11.43 -4.25
N ARG A 427 -35.15 11.71 -5.48
CA ARG A 427 -36.13 10.87 -6.18
C ARG A 427 -35.54 9.64 -6.85
N ILE A 428 -34.21 9.53 -6.91
CA ILE A 428 -33.53 8.31 -7.33
C ILE A 428 -33.75 7.25 -6.26
N SER A 429 -34.50 6.20 -6.63
CA SER A 429 -34.80 5.04 -5.79
C SER A 429 -33.86 3.87 -6.09
N GLY A 430 -33.70 3.00 -5.11
CA GLY A 430 -32.93 1.77 -5.23
C GLY A 430 -33.38 0.75 -4.21
N GLY A 431 -33.08 -0.53 -4.44
CA GLY A 431 -33.35 -1.57 -3.45
C GLY A 431 -32.46 -1.41 -2.21
N LEU A 432 -32.84 -2.08 -1.13
CA LEU A 432 -31.99 -2.23 0.05
C LEU A 432 -31.25 -3.55 0.01
N TYR A 433 -29.93 -3.45 0.09
CA TYR A 433 -29.03 -4.58 0.01
C TYR A 433 -27.97 -4.49 1.11
N ILE A 434 -27.37 -5.62 1.44
CA ILE A 434 -26.18 -5.68 2.29
C ILE A 434 -25.12 -6.50 1.56
N ILE A 435 -24.00 -5.87 1.27
CA ILE A 435 -22.80 -6.55 0.81
C ILE A 435 -22.09 -7.14 2.03
N THR A 436 -21.69 -8.39 1.93
CA THR A 436 -20.87 -9.09 2.93
C THR A 436 -19.73 -9.79 2.23
N THR A 437 -18.54 -9.79 2.83
CA THR A 437 -17.36 -10.42 2.26
C THR A 437 -16.49 -11.01 3.35
N LYS A 438 -15.76 -12.07 3.01
CA LYS A 438 -14.71 -12.66 3.82
C LYS A 438 -13.53 -13.05 2.92
N LYS A 439 -12.34 -12.57 3.26
CA LYS A 439 -11.08 -12.92 2.59
C LYS A 439 -10.06 -13.25 3.67
N GLY A 440 -9.64 -14.51 3.74
CA GLY A 440 -8.83 -15.01 4.84
C GLY A 440 -9.50 -14.76 6.20
N ASP A 441 -8.80 -14.05 7.07
CA ASP A 441 -9.30 -13.66 8.41
C ASP A 441 -10.01 -12.29 8.40
N ARG A 442 -9.99 -11.59 7.26
CA ARG A 442 -10.65 -10.30 7.07
C ARG A 442 -12.12 -10.51 6.72
N SER A 443 -12.98 -9.66 7.27
CA SER A 443 -14.39 -9.65 6.90
C SER A 443 -14.95 -8.24 6.89
N GLY A 444 -15.96 -8.02 6.04
CA GLY A 444 -16.54 -6.71 5.83
C GLY A 444 -18.02 -6.81 5.54
N ALA A 445 -18.75 -5.75 5.89
CA ALA A 445 -20.15 -5.58 5.53
C ALA A 445 -20.48 -4.12 5.25
N MET A 446 -21.39 -3.88 4.31
CA MET A 446 -21.85 -2.54 3.95
C MET A 446 -23.30 -2.58 3.47
N VAL A 447 -24.12 -1.65 3.95
CA VAL A 447 -25.43 -1.37 3.35
C VAL A 447 -25.22 -0.73 1.99
N ALA A 448 -25.84 -1.29 0.96
CA ALA A 448 -25.82 -0.77 -0.40
C ALA A 448 -27.23 -0.40 -0.86
N SER A 449 -27.37 0.77 -1.47
CA SER A 449 -28.65 1.27 -2.02
C SER A 449 -28.58 1.57 -3.52
N TRP A 450 -27.40 1.54 -4.13
CA TRP A 450 -27.22 1.62 -5.58
C TRP A 450 -26.69 0.28 -6.09
N VAL A 451 -27.59 -0.51 -6.67
CA VAL A 451 -27.30 -1.79 -7.30
C VAL A 451 -28.18 -1.91 -8.54
N THR A 452 -27.57 -2.13 -9.70
CA THR A 452 -28.28 -2.19 -10.99
C THR A 452 -27.70 -3.30 -11.86
N GLN A 453 -28.55 -4.15 -12.43
CA GLN A 453 -28.10 -5.16 -13.41
C GLN A 453 -27.48 -4.47 -14.63
N ALA A 454 -26.30 -4.92 -15.02
CA ALA A 454 -25.50 -4.30 -16.07
C ALA A 454 -25.24 -5.23 -17.26
N SER A 455 -25.44 -6.55 -17.09
CA SER A 455 -25.18 -7.54 -18.14
C SER A 455 -26.03 -8.79 -17.97
N PHE A 456 -26.21 -9.50 -19.10
CA PHE A 456 -26.89 -10.79 -19.17
C PHE A 456 -25.93 -11.97 -19.42
N ASP A 457 -24.78 -11.72 -20.07
CA ASP A 457 -23.78 -12.75 -20.39
C ASP A 457 -22.34 -12.19 -20.24
N PRO A 458 -21.57 -12.64 -19.22
CA PRO A 458 -22.07 -13.34 -18.04
C PRO A 458 -23.07 -12.45 -17.26
N PRO A 459 -23.99 -13.01 -16.46
CA PRO A 459 -24.88 -12.23 -15.61
C PRO A 459 -24.08 -11.33 -14.67
N GLY A 460 -24.44 -10.05 -14.60
CA GLY A 460 -23.67 -9.11 -13.79
C GLY A 460 -24.41 -7.82 -13.46
N PHE A 461 -23.90 -7.13 -12.45
CA PHE A 461 -24.47 -5.89 -11.92
C PHE A 461 -23.39 -4.93 -11.46
N THR A 462 -23.74 -3.66 -11.36
CA THR A 462 -22.88 -2.62 -10.79
C THR A 462 -23.34 -2.25 -9.39
N VAL A 463 -22.37 -1.97 -8.50
CA VAL A 463 -22.60 -1.43 -7.15
C VAL A 463 -21.70 -0.22 -6.91
N ALA A 464 -22.18 0.74 -6.13
CA ALA A 464 -21.43 1.94 -5.77
C ALA A 464 -20.87 1.76 -4.36
N VAL A 465 -19.56 1.92 -4.22
CA VAL A 465 -18.84 1.76 -2.96
C VAL A 465 -18.09 3.05 -2.68
N ALA A 466 -18.40 3.73 -1.57
CA ALA A 466 -17.68 4.96 -1.21
C ALA A 466 -16.22 4.63 -0.86
N LYS A 467 -15.29 5.48 -1.29
CA LYS A 467 -13.83 5.28 -1.11
C LYS A 467 -13.43 5.21 0.37
N ASP A 468 -14.18 5.87 1.24
CA ASP A 468 -13.93 5.92 2.68
C ASP A 468 -14.61 4.80 3.47
N ARG A 469 -15.08 3.72 2.83
CA ARG A 469 -15.63 2.55 3.52
C ARG A 469 -14.54 1.51 3.81
N ALA A 470 -14.68 0.85 4.95
CA ALA A 470 -13.78 -0.24 5.35
C ALA A 470 -13.82 -1.44 4.37
N ILE A 471 -15.01 -1.73 3.81
CA ILE A 471 -15.17 -2.85 2.87
C ILE A 471 -14.46 -2.62 1.53
N GLU A 472 -14.10 -1.38 1.19
CA GLU A 472 -13.52 -1.03 -0.11
C GLU A 472 -12.25 -1.84 -0.41
N SER A 473 -11.41 -2.08 0.60
CA SER A 473 -10.18 -2.87 0.45
C SER A 473 -10.41 -4.38 0.35
N LEU A 474 -11.67 -4.82 0.43
CA LEU A 474 -12.14 -6.20 0.21
C LEU A 474 -13.04 -6.30 -1.05
N MET A 475 -13.04 -5.26 -1.88
CA MET A 475 -13.80 -5.18 -3.13
C MET A 475 -12.91 -4.73 -4.29
N GLN A 476 -11.69 -5.26 -4.32
CA GLN A 476 -10.74 -5.09 -5.41
C GLN A 476 -11.03 -6.10 -6.55
N VAL A 477 -10.42 -5.93 -7.72
CA VAL A 477 -10.61 -6.86 -8.85
C VAL A 477 -10.21 -8.28 -8.43
N GLY A 478 -11.07 -9.26 -8.72
CA GLY A 478 -10.91 -10.66 -8.31
C GLY A 478 -11.50 -10.99 -6.93
N ASP A 479 -11.83 -9.99 -6.10
CA ASP A 479 -12.43 -10.26 -4.79
C ASP A 479 -13.85 -10.81 -4.91
N GLN A 480 -14.20 -11.69 -3.97
CA GLN A 480 -15.49 -12.35 -3.91
C GLN A 480 -16.32 -11.82 -2.72
N PHE A 481 -17.63 -11.75 -2.92
CA PHE A 481 -18.56 -11.26 -1.90
C PHE A 481 -19.97 -11.81 -2.12
N ILE A 482 -20.87 -11.53 -1.18
CA ILE A 482 -22.31 -11.82 -1.28
C ILE A 482 -23.09 -10.52 -1.35
N LEU A 483 -23.99 -10.42 -2.31
CA LEU A 483 -25.05 -9.42 -2.30
C LEU A 483 -26.29 -10.01 -1.63
N ASN A 484 -26.62 -9.55 -0.43
CA ASN A 484 -27.84 -9.96 0.28
C ASN A 484 -28.96 -8.96 -0.03
N ILE A 485 -30.05 -9.45 -0.61
CA ILE A 485 -31.22 -8.66 -1.00
C ILE A 485 -32.20 -8.68 0.18
N LEU A 486 -32.65 -7.50 0.63
CA LEU A 486 -33.51 -7.41 1.82
C LEU A 486 -34.99 -7.50 1.47
N GLU A 487 -35.76 -8.09 2.37
CA GLU A 487 -37.21 -8.28 2.24
C GLU A 487 -38.00 -7.05 2.70
N GLU A 488 -38.96 -6.62 1.89
CA GLU A 488 -39.95 -5.60 2.27
C GLU A 488 -40.72 -6.06 3.51
N GLY A 489 -40.79 -5.21 4.54
CA GLY A 489 -41.46 -5.52 5.80
C GLY A 489 -40.64 -6.27 6.86
N ASN A 490 -39.41 -6.72 6.54
CA ASN A 490 -38.53 -7.41 7.51
C ASN A 490 -37.07 -6.90 7.52
N TYR A 491 -36.74 -5.91 6.70
CA TYR A 491 -35.36 -5.40 6.55
C TYR A 491 -34.84 -4.58 7.74
N GLN A 492 -35.71 -4.09 8.64
CA GLN A 492 -35.35 -3.06 9.61
C GLN A 492 -34.31 -3.52 10.64
N THR A 493 -34.35 -4.78 11.07
CA THR A 493 -33.41 -5.34 12.03
C THR A 493 -31.98 -5.36 11.47
N LEU A 494 -31.82 -5.91 10.25
CA LEU A 494 -30.52 -5.93 9.57
C LEU A 494 -30.04 -4.52 9.25
N MET A 495 -30.91 -3.64 8.77
CA MET A 495 -30.54 -2.24 8.50
C MET A 495 -30.06 -1.52 9.76
N LYS A 496 -30.77 -1.65 10.88
CA LYS A 496 -30.37 -1.03 12.16
C LYS A 496 -29.00 -1.55 12.62
N HIS A 497 -28.73 -2.84 12.42
CA HIS A 497 -27.43 -3.44 12.75
C HIS A 497 -26.30 -2.91 11.87
N PHE A 498 -26.44 -2.96 10.55
CA PHE A 498 -25.35 -2.60 9.63
C PHE A 498 -25.20 -1.09 9.38
N LEU A 499 -26.14 -0.26 9.82
CA LEU A 499 -26.01 1.21 9.85
C LEU A 499 -25.32 1.74 11.11
N LYS A 500 -25.14 0.93 12.16
CA LYS A 500 -24.33 1.28 13.33
C LYS A 500 -22.88 1.56 12.89
N ARG A 501 -22.22 2.49 13.59
CA ARG A 501 -20.76 2.65 13.48
C ARG A 501 -20.07 1.51 14.22
N PHE A 502 -19.29 0.71 13.49
CA PHE A 502 -18.41 -0.32 14.04
C PHE A 502 -17.03 0.29 14.25
N GLY A 503 -16.44 0.05 15.41
CA GLY A 503 -15.05 0.43 15.67
C GLY A 503 -14.06 -0.45 14.89
N PRO A 504 -12.78 -0.05 14.79
CA PRO A 504 -11.76 -0.83 14.10
C PRO A 504 -11.61 -2.23 14.71
N GLY A 505 -11.72 -3.27 13.87
CA GLY A 505 -11.66 -4.69 14.27
C GLY A 505 -12.89 -5.22 15.01
N GLU A 506 -13.97 -4.44 15.16
CA GLU A 506 -15.21 -4.92 15.77
C GLU A 506 -15.92 -5.93 14.84
N ASP A 507 -16.39 -7.04 15.40
CA ASP A 507 -17.13 -8.05 14.64
C ASP A 507 -18.48 -7.49 14.14
N ARG A 508 -18.54 -7.26 12.83
CA ARG A 508 -19.70 -6.72 12.12
C ARG A 508 -20.87 -7.70 12.07
N PHE A 509 -20.65 -8.99 12.35
CA PHE A 509 -21.67 -10.04 12.28
C PHE A 509 -22.12 -10.51 13.66
N ALA A 510 -21.58 -9.94 14.74
CA ALA A 510 -21.94 -10.29 16.11
C ALA A 510 -23.46 -10.19 16.33
N GLY A 511 -24.10 -11.32 16.67
CA GLY A 511 -25.55 -11.39 16.89
C GLY A 511 -26.40 -11.46 15.61
N VAL A 512 -25.79 -11.58 14.43
CA VAL A 512 -26.48 -11.76 13.15
C VAL A 512 -26.41 -13.22 12.70
N ASN A 513 -27.55 -13.81 12.36
CA ASN A 513 -27.59 -15.17 11.85
C ASN A 513 -27.03 -15.22 10.42
N THR A 514 -25.95 -15.97 10.23
CA THR A 514 -25.29 -16.13 8.93
C THR A 514 -25.16 -17.60 8.52
N ARG A 515 -25.04 -17.82 7.21
CA ARG A 515 -24.62 -19.08 6.60
C ARG A 515 -23.39 -18.82 5.74
N THR A 516 -22.54 -19.82 5.53
CA THR A 516 -21.37 -19.68 4.67
C THR A 516 -21.72 -20.05 3.24
N ALA A 517 -21.41 -19.15 2.29
CA ALA A 517 -21.55 -19.39 0.84
C ALA A 517 -20.42 -20.28 0.29
N ASN A 518 -20.49 -20.65 -0.99
CA ASN A 518 -19.43 -21.44 -1.64
C ASN A 518 -18.12 -20.65 -1.72
N ASN A 519 -18.19 -19.35 -1.97
CA ASN A 519 -17.04 -18.44 -1.91
C ASN A 519 -16.54 -18.10 -0.48
N GLY A 520 -17.09 -18.73 0.56
CA GLY A 520 -16.70 -18.53 1.96
C GLY A 520 -17.26 -17.27 2.63
N SER A 521 -17.91 -16.38 1.89
CA SER A 521 -18.47 -15.14 2.42
C SER A 521 -19.83 -15.35 3.13
N PRO A 522 -20.23 -14.47 4.07
CA PRO A 522 -21.43 -14.70 4.87
C PRO A 522 -22.73 -14.36 4.12
N ILE A 523 -23.66 -15.30 4.03
CA ILE A 523 -25.05 -15.07 3.62
C ILE A 523 -25.86 -14.73 4.87
N LEU A 524 -26.64 -13.65 4.83
CA LEU A 524 -27.54 -13.26 5.92
C LEU A 524 -28.80 -14.14 5.87
N ALA A 525 -29.09 -14.86 6.96
CA ALA A 525 -30.19 -15.82 6.98
C ALA A 525 -31.57 -15.17 6.79
N ASP A 526 -31.73 -13.92 7.24
CA ASP A 526 -32.97 -13.14 7.15
C ASP A 526 -33.12 -12.38 5.81
N ALA A 527 -32.18 -12.55 4.87
CA ALA A 527 -32.27 -11.95 3.54
C ALA A 527 -33.34 -12.64 2.66
N LEU A 528 -33.99 -11.85 1.80
CA LEU A 528 -34.94 -12.32 0.80
C LEU A 528 -34.27 -13.26 -0.21
N ALA A 529 -33.09 -12.87 -0.67
CA ALA A 529 -32.29 -13.58 -1.65
C ALA A 529 -30.81 -13.24 -1.46
N TYR A 530 -29.93 -14.05 -2.03
CA TYR A 530 -28.50 -13.76 -2.11
C TYR A 530 -27.95 -14.06 -3.50
N LEU A 531 -26.87 -13.36 -3.86
CA LEU A 531 -26.04 -13.64 -5.03
C LEU A 531 -24.58 -13.83 -4.58
N GLU A 532 -23.92 -14.86 -5.10
CA GLU A 532 -22.46 -15.00 -5.02
C GLU A 532 -21.83 -14.24 -6.17
N CYS A 533 -20.86 -13.38 -5.86
CA CYS A 533 -20.34 -12.38 -6.77
C CYS A 533 -18.81 -12.37 -6.80
N GLU A 534 -18.26 -11.98 -7.94
CA GLU A 534 -16.84 -11.70 -8.13
C GLU A 534 -16.68 -10.31 -8.78
N VAL A 535 -15.78 -9.49 -8.24
CA VAL A 535 -15.46 -8.17 -8.80
C VAL A 535 -14.69 -8.34 -10.10
N ALA A 536 -15.25 -7.87 -11.22
CA ALA A 536 -14.65 -7.99 -12.53
C ALA A 536 -13.93 -6.71 -12.98
N SER A 537 -14.44 -5.54 -12.64
CA SER A 537 -13.78 -4.26 -12.93
C SER A 537 -14.27 -3.14 -12.04
N ARG A 538 -13.51 -2.04 -12.01
CA ARG A 538 -13.77 -0.87 -11.16
C ARG A 538 -13.57 0.41 -11.97
N MET A 539 -14.47 1.36 -11.80
CA MET A 539 -14.38 2.69 -12.39
C MET A 539 -14.30 3.73 -11.26
N GLU A 540 -13.28 4.59 -11.34
CA GLU A 540 -13.10 5.68 -10.38
C GLU A 540 -14.11 6.80 -10.64
N CYS A 541 -14.85 7.20 -9.61
CA CYS A 541 -15.61 8.45 -9.57
C CYS A 541 -15.01 9.38 -8.50
N ALA A 542 -15.65 10.52 -8.24
CA ALA A 542 -15.15 11.51 -7.28
C ALA A 542 -14.91 10.90 -5.88
N ASP A 543 -15.97 10.48 -5.19
CA ASP A 543 -15.94 9.93 -3.83
C ASP A 543 -16.36 8.45 -3.75
N HIS A 544 -16.69 7.84 -4.90
CA HIS A 544 -17.10 6.44 -5.01
C HIS A 544 -16.32 5.68 -6.09
N TRP A 545 -16.33 4.36 -5.96
CA TRP A 545 -16.06 3.41 -7.02
C TRP A 545 -17.38 2.89 -7.56
N ILE A 546 -17.49 2.79 -8.89
CA ILE A 546 -18.50 1.94 -9.52
C ILE A 546 -17.85 0.60 -9.82
N VAL A 547 -18.35 -0.45 -9.18
CA VAL A 547 -17.77 -1.79 -9.23
C VAL A 547 -18.69 -2.68 -10.06
N TYR A 548 -18.18 -3.23 -11.15
CA TYR A 548 -18.89 -4.21 -11.97
C TYR A 548 -18.57 -5.63 -11.48
N ASN A 549 -19.62 -6.43 -11.29
CA ASN A 549 -19.53 -7.72 -10.63
C ASN A 549 -20.21 -8.78 -11.49
N LYS A 550 -19.55 -9.92 -11.64
CA LYS A 550 -20.13 -11.13 -12.23
C LYS A 550 -20.84 -11.92 -11.14
N VAL A 551 -22.00 -12.49 -11.49
CA VAL A 551 -22.77 -13.36 -10.60
C VAL A 551 -22.47 -14.81 -10.97
N THR A 552 -22.11 -15.62 -9.98
CA THR A 552 -21.72 -17.02 -10.17
C THR A 552 -22.76 -18.00 -9.63
N ASP A 553 -23.49 -17.62 -8.58
CA ASP A 553 -24.59 -18.41 -8.00
C ASP A 553 -25.60 -17.49 -7.30
N GLY A 554 -26.78 -18.00 -6.96
CA GLY A 554 -27.77 -17.26 -6.19
C GLY A 554 -29.02 -18.06 -5.86
N ARG A 555 -29.74 -17.63 -4.82
CA ARG A 555 -31.00 -18.24 -4.40
C ARG A 555 -31.95 -17.22 -3.83
N VAL A 556 -33.24 -17.42 -4.11
CA VAL A 556 -34.35 -16.71 -3.45
C VAL A 556 -34.92 -17.60 -2.33
N SER A 557 -35.01 -17.05 -1.12
CA SER A 557 -35.53 -17.76 0.07
C SER A 557 -37.05 -17.67 0.18
N LYS A 558 -37.64 -16.55 -0.26
CA LYS A 558 -39.09 -16.27 -0.17
C LYS A 558 -39.61 -15.77 -1.53
N PRO A 559 -40.06 -16.66 -2.43
CA PRO A 559 -40.37 -16.29 -3.82
C PRO A 559 -41.52 -15.29 -3.97
N ASP A 560 -42.44 -15.24 -3.00
CA ASP A 560 -43.63 -14.38 -3.04
C ASP A 560 -43.43 -13.02 -2.33
N SER A 561 -42.29 -12.81 -1.66
CA SER A 561 -41.98 -11.57 -0.95
C SER A 561 -41.34 -10.53 -1.88
N LEU A 562 -41.59 -9.24 -1.61
CA LEU A 562 -41.02 -8.13 -2.37
C LEU A 562 -39.65 -7.70 -1.83
N THR A 563 -38.80 -7.19 -2.71
CA THR A 563 -37.54 -6.53 -2.32
C THR A 563 -37.83 -5.20 -1.64
N ALA A 564 -37.12 -4.94 -0.54
CA ALA A 564 -37.22 -3.67 0.17
C ALA A 564 -36.64 -2.52 -0.68
N VAL A 565 -37.30 -1.37 -0.69
CA VAL A 565 -36.90 -0.19 -1.49
C VAL A 565 -36.57 0.99 -0.59
N HIS A 566 -35.44 1.66 -0.86
CA HIS A 566 -35.10 2.90 -0.19
C HIS A 566 -35.70 4.11 -0.93
N HIS A 567 -36.61 4.81 -0.26
CA HIS A 567 -37.16 6.08 -0.71
C HIS A 567 -36.55 7.25 0.06
N ARG A 568 -35.80 8.10 -0.65
CA ARG A 568 -35.18 9.28 -0.07
C ARG A 568 -36.00 10.54 -0.34
N LYS A 569 -35.79 11.56 0.49
CA LYS A 569 -36.37 12.90 0.28
C LYS A 569 -35.37 13.89 -0.31
N VAL A 570 -34.08 13.60 -0.17
CA VAL A 570 -32.94 14.41 -0.60
C VAL A 570 -31.79 13.49 -1.03
N GLY A 571 -30.85 14.00 -1.81
CA GLY A 571 -29.75 13.25 -2.43
C GLY A 571 -28.43 13.31 -1.67
N ASN A 572 -28.29 14.22 -0.70
CA ASN A 572 -27.05 14.44 0.05
C ASN A 572 -26.72 13.38 1.13
N TYR A 573 -27.54 12.32 1.26
CA TYR A 573 -27.22 11.11 2.01
C TYR A 573 -27.86 9.87 1.37
N TYR A 574 -27.31 8.70 1.69
CA TYR A 574 -27.75 7.40 1.18
C TYR A 574 -28.80 6.71 2.01
#